data_AF-A0A2K3Q239-F1
#
_entry.id   AF-A0A2K3Q239-F1
#
_cell.length_a   1.000
_cell.length_b   1.000
_cell.length_c   1.000
_cell.angle_alpha   90.00
_cell.angle_beta   90.00
_cell.angle_gamma   90.00
#
_symmetry.space_group_name_H-M   'P 1'
#
loop_
_entity.id
_entity.type
_entity.pdbx_description
1 polymer ?
#
loop_
_entity_poly.entity_id
_entity_poly.type
_entity_poly.pdbx_seq_one_letter_code
_entity_poly.pdbx_strand_id
1 'polypeptide(L)'
;MSDLASSVTDRKTGEAEPASATKPTPTPTTAADSTVEDAAQLDGTVEVLGGSGLQEPEWDVEVSLSELQNNEATPFHSATTWQELGLSDSILKGLLALNFLKPSKVQGKSLPLMLSDPPRNMLAQSQSGTGKTAAFVTAILSRVDFSKPQQPQALVLAPSRELARQIEGVVAVIGRFIENLKVAAAIPGALPRNEPVRASVIVGTPGTVMDTVRRKQLDVSKLRVLVLDEADNMLDQQGLGDQCMRVKSMLPREIQTLLFSATFPDKVNNYAGKFAPNAHTLKLQRGELTVKGISQMFIDCPDNNNRYEVLCKLYGLMTIGQSVIFVKTRESANEIQRRMVADGHKVSALHAAFDGNERDELLAKFRTGENKVLIATNVLARGIDVSSVSMVINYDIPMKGRGDTEPDAETYLHRIGRTGRFGRIGVSISFVYDKKSFDALSQIATTFGIDLVHLDTEDWDDAEAKVKEVIKKNRAQANYAPSATDKQQVAVP
;
A
#
# COMPACT_ATOMS: atom_id res chain seq x y z
N MET A 1 22.00 52.99 19.87
CA MET A 1 22.09 54.41 19.45
C MET A 1 23.39 54.55 18.69
N SER A 2 23.30 55.02 17.44
CA SER A 2 24.32 55.70 16.62
C SER A 2 25.69 55.03 16.45
N ASP A 3 26.33 54.96 15.28
CA ASP A 3 25.99 55.37 13.92
C ASP A 3 27.15 54.90 13.03
N LEU A 4 26.81 54.65 11.75
CA LEU A 4 27.50 54.97 10.49
C LEU A 4 29.05 54.93 10.43
N ALA A 5 29.65 54.18 9.48
CA ALA A 5 29.85 54.53 8.06
C ALA A 5 30.76 55.78 7.90
N SER A 6 31.74 55.89 7.01
CA SER A 6 32.01 55.34 5.67
C SER A 6 33.35 55.94 5.18
N SER A 7 33.69 55.69 3.90
CA SER A 7 34.62 56.40 2.98
C SER A 7 35.85 55.54 2.62
N VAL A 8 35.99 54.98 1.40
CA VAL A 8 35.95 55.49 0.01
C VAL A 8 37.15 56.37 -0.35
N THR A 9 38.00 55.83 -1.24
CA THR A 9 38.73 56.44 -2.39
C THR A 9 39.55 55.30 -3.01
N ASP A 10 39.20 54.65 -4.13
CA ASP A 10 39.04 55.11 -5.52
C ASP A 10 40.33 55.67 -6.14
N ARG A 11 41.02 54.87 -6.97
CA ARG A 11 41.22 55.12 -8.43
C ARG A 11 42.42 54.38 -9.03
N LYS A 12 42.11 53.66 -10.13
CA LYS A 12 42.76 53.63 -11.47
C LYS A 12 44.22 53.23 -11.59
N THR A 13 44.75 52.62 -12.66
CA THR A 13 44.34 51.88 -13.88
C THR A 13 45.69 51.55 -14.53
N GLY A 14 45.86 50.40 -15.19
CA GLY A 14 47.03 50.16 -16.04
C GLY A 14 47.01 48.79 -16.71
N GLU A 15 46.46 48.73 -17.91
CA GLU A 15 46.53 47.60 -18.84
C GLU A 15 47.95 47.43 -19.43
N ALA A 16 48.37 46.18 -19.66
CA ALA A 16 49.11 45.73 -20.86
C ALA A 16 49.32 44.20 -20.83
N GLU A 17 48.65 43.49 -21.74
CA GLU A 17 49.04 42.18 -22.33
C GLU A 17 49.84 42.45 -23.64
N PRO A 18 50.38 41.48 -24.46
CA PRO A 18 50.11 40.03 -24.56
C PRO A 18 51.33 39.11 -24.90
N ALA A 19 51.06 37.79 -25.10
CA ALA A 19 51.64 36.80 -26.06
C ALA A 19 51.96 35.43 -25.41
N SER A 20 51.16 34.37 -25.60
CA SER A 20 51.08 33.41 -26.74
C SER A 20 51.89 32.11 -26.54
N ALA A 21 51.21 30.96 -26.38
CA ALA A 21 51.48 29.68 -27.11
C ALA A 21 50.54 28.51 -26.71
N THR A 22 49.59 28.20 -27.61
CA THR A 22 49.13 26.88 -28.13
C THR A 22 48.77 25.65 -27.25
N LYS A 23 47.53 25.17 -27.49
CA LYS A 23 46.89 23.87 -27.15
C LYS A 23 47.49 22.66 -27.92
N PRO A 24 47.02 21.42 -27.64
CA PRO A 24 45.99 20.87 -28.55
C PRO A 24 44.79 20.17 -27.86
N THR A 25 43.65 20.27 -28.54
CA THR A 25 42.37 19.57 -28.34
C THR A 25 42.40 18.14 -28.93
N PRO A 26 41.39 17.28 -28.68
CA PRO A 26 40.36 17.10 -29.72
C PRO A 26 38.91 17.03 -29.18
N THR A 27 38.00 17.06 -30.14
CA THR A 27 36.68 17.72 -30.20
C THR A 27 35.50 16.72 -30.01
N PRO A 28 34.22 17.01 -30.35
CA PRO A 28 33.12 17.11 -29.38
C PRO A 28 31.93 16.15 -29.66
N THR A 29 30.92 16.14 -28.78
CA THR A 29 29.54 15.83 -29.22
C THR A 29 28.55 16.75 -28.52
N THR A 30 27.75 17.40 -29.38
CA THR A 30 26.66 18.35 -29.16
C THR A 30 25.43 17.76 -28.45
N ALA A 31 24.74 18.54 -27.61
CA ALA A 31 23.29 18.80 -27.75
C ALA A 31 22.75 19.77 -26.66
N ALA A 32 22.19 20.87 -27.15
CA ALA A 32 21.00 21.62 -26.70
C ALA A 32 20.80 21.93 -25.21
N ASP A 33 20.97 23.22 -24.93
CA ASP A 33 20.48 23.96 -23.79
C ASP A 33 18.94 24.12 -23.88
N SER A 34 18.22 23.85 -22.79
CA SER A 34 16.86 24.35 -22.58
C SER A 34 16.65 24.58 -21.08
N THR A 35 16.81 25.84 -20.69
CA THR A 35 16.43 26.42 -19.42
C THR A 35 14.95 26.17 -19.13
N VAL A 36 14.64 25.53 -18.01
CA VAL A 36 13.30 25.53 -17.41
C VAL A 36 13.42 26.18 -16.03
N GLU A 37 12.71 27.28 -15.88
CA GLU A 37 12.60 28.09 -14.68
C GLU A 37 11.98 27.32 -13.50
N ASP A 38 12.41 27.70 -12.30
CA ASP A 38 11.94 27.25 -10.99
C ASP A 38 10.41 27.23 -10.88
N ALA A 39 9.83 26.03 -10.74
CA ALA A 39 8.47 25.82 -10.29
C ALA A 39 8.50 25.10 -8.94
N ALA A 40 7.87 25.73 -7.93
CA ALA A 40 7.86 25.35 -6.53
C ALA A 40 7.64 23.84 -6.29
N GLN A 41 8.49 23.30 -5.43
CA GLN A 41 8.59 21.91 -5.02
C GLN A 41 7.33 21.49 -4.23
N LEU A 42 6.44 20.73 -4.89
CA LEU A 42 5.32 20.05 -4.25
C LEU A 42 5.84 18.80 -3.55
N ASP A 43 5.81 18.84 -2.22
CA ASP A 43 6.22 17.76 -1.33
C ASP A 43 5.19 16.61 -1.43
N GLY A 44 5.61 15.50 -2.05
CA GLY A 44 4.70 14.40 -2.39
C GLY A 44 5.17 13.56 -3.57
N THR A 45 6.48 13.31 -3.70
CA THR A 45 7.03 12.46 -4.75
C THR A 45 6.51 11.04 -4.61
N VAL A 46 5.43 10.73 -5.34
CA VAL A 46 5.09 9.36 -5.72
C VAL A 46 6.24 8.90 -6.62
N GLU A 47 7.02 7.93 -6.17
CA GLU A 47 8.03 7.29 -7.02
C GLU A 47 7.38 6.93 -8.36
N VAL A 48 8.11 7.19 -9.46
CA VAL A 48 7.76 6.69 -10.77
C VAL A 48 7.74 5.16 -10.65
N LEU A 49 6.55 4.60 -10.42
CA LEU A 49 6.31 3.16 -10.34
C LEU A 49 6.86 2.57 -11.62
N GLY A 50 8.05 1.95 -11.57
CA GLY A 50 8.69 1.36 -12.75
C GLY A 50 7.77 0.31 -13.37
N GLY A 51 6.93 0.73 -14.30
CA GLY A 51 5.93 -0.11 -14.94
C GLY A 51 6.59 -0.89 -16.05
N SER A 52 7.11 -2.05 -15.69
CA SER A 52 7.14 -3.16 -16.64
C SER A 52 5.84 -3.95 -16.47
N GLY A 53 5.15 -4.19 -17.58
CA GLY A 53 3.77 -4.69 -17.65
C GLY A 53 3.43 -5.75 -16.60
N LEU A 54 2.31 -5.52 -15.91
CA LEU A 54 1.66 -6.48 -15.02
C LEU A 54 1.44 -7.80 -15.79
N GLN A 55 2.34 -8.76 -15.62
CA GLN A 55 2.11 -10.16 -15.95
C GLN A 55 1.56 -10.82 -14.69
N GLU A 56 0.26 -11.15 -14.74
CA GLU A 56 -0.46 -11.76 -13.62
C GLU A 56 -0.72 -13.24 -13.90
N PRO A 57 -0.57 -14.12 -12.90
CA PRO A 57 -1.01 -15.52 -13.01
C PRO A 57 -2.51 -15.61 -13.33
N GLU A 58 -2.95 -16.70 -13.95
CA GLU A 58 -4.38 -17.02 -14.08
C GLU A 58 -5.00 -17.28 -12.70
N TRP A 59 -6.16 -16.65 -12.46
CA TRP A 59 -6.92 -16.70 -11.20
C TRP A 59 -8.40 -16.92 -11.52
N ASP A 60 -9.04 -17.80 -10.75
CA ASP A 60 -10.47 -18.05 -10.83
C ASP A 60 -11.22 -17.05 -9.93
N VAL A 61 -11.52 -15.89 -10.51
CA VAL A 61 -12.35 -14.88 -9.84
C VAL A 61 -13.83 -15.27 -9.94
N GLU A 62 -14.43 -15.61 -8.80
CA GLU A 62 -15.86 -15.85 -8.68
C GLU A 62 -16.62 -14.52 -8.62
N VAL A 63 -17.49 -14.30 -9.61
CA VAL A 63 -18.36 -13.13 -9.65
C VAL A 63 -19.79 -13.57 -9.36
N SER A 64 -20.30 -13.16 -8.21
CA SER A 64 -21.69 -13.34 -7.82
C SER A 64 -22.43 -12.02 -8.02
N LEU A 65 -23.39 -12.01 -8.95
CA LEU A 65 -24.25 -10.86 -9.19
C LEU A 65 -25.50 -10.99 -8.31
N SER A 66 -25.81 -9.97 -7.51
CA SER A 66 -27.04 -9.95 -6.72
C SER A 66 -28.27 -9.98 -7.64
N GLU A 67 -29.28 -10.75 -7.25
CA GLU A 67 -30.50 -11.14 -7.96
C GLU A 67 -31.17 -10.02 -8.78
N LEU A 68 -30.73 -9.91 -10.03
CA LEU A 68 -31.56 -9.71 -11.22
C LEU A 68 -30.95 -10.64 -12.29
N GLN A 69 -31.11 -11.95 -12.09
CA GLN A 69 -30.71 -12.99 -13.05
C GLN A 69 -31.48 -12.93 -14.40
N ASN A 70 -32.14 -11.83 -14.76
CA ASN A 70 -33.05 -11.73 -15.92
C ASN A 70 -32.90 -10.46 -16.78
N ASN A 71 -31.78 -9.74 -16.72
CA ASN A 71 -31.46 -8.83 -17.83
C ASN A 71 -30.22 -9.36 -18.55
N GLU A 72 -30.47 -9.99 -19.71
CA GLU A 72 -29.47 -10.36 -20.73
C GLU A 72 -28.66 -9.16 -21.26
N ALA A 73 -28.88 -7.95 -20.72
CA ALA A 73 -28.39 -6.68 -21.24
C ALA A 73 -27.08 -6.16 -20.60
N THR A 74 -26.52 -6.82 -19.57
CA THR A 74 -25.16 -6.49 -19.09
C THR A 74 -24.21 -7.61 -19.51
N PRO A 75 -23.63 -7.57 -20.72
CA PRO A 75 -22.54 -8.47 -21.06
C PRO A 75 -21.42 -8.26 -20.05
N PHE A 76 -21.09 -9.31 -19.29
CA PHE A 76 -19.94 -9.30 -18.40
C PHE A 76 -18.68 -9.28 -19.26
N HIS A 77 -18.27 -8.08 -19.68
CA HIS A 77 -17.05 -7.89 -20.44
C HIS A 77 -15.94 -7.52 -19.47
N SER A 78 -15.00 -8.45 -19.26
CA SER A 78 -13.75 -8.12 -18.57
C SER A 78 -12.94 -7.21 -19.47
N ALA A 79 -12.72 -5.96 -19.07
CA ALA A 79 -11.93 -5.04 -19.86
C ALA A 79 -10.46 -5.48 -19.91
N THR A 80 -9.89 -5.56 -21.10
CA THR A 80 -8.47 -5.94 -21.31
C THR A 80 -7.58 -4.72 -21.54
N THR A 81 -8.18 -3.61 -21.98
CA THR A 81 -7.53 -2.31 -22.18
C THR A 81 -8.27 -1.21 -21.43
N TRP A 82 -7.59 -0.08 -21.19
CA TRP A 82 -8.24 1.06 -20.52
C TRP A 82 -9.29 1.74 -21.40
N GLN A 83 -9.15 1.65 -22.72
CA GLN A 83 -10.04 2.25 -23.71
C GLN A 83 -11.44 1.62 -23.68
N GLU A 84 -11.54 0.32 -23.37
CA GLU A 84 -12.81 -0.41 -23.25
C GLU A 84 -13.68 0.09 -22.08
N LEU A 85 -13.10 0.84 -21.14
CA LEU A 85 -13.79 1.30 -19.93
C LEU A 85 -14.47 2.68 -20.07
N GLY A 86 -14.36 3.33 -21.24
CA GLY A 86 -14.99 4.64 -21.47
C GLY A 86 -14.50 5.75 -20.54
N LEU A 87 -13.25 5.68 -20.08
CA LEU A 87 -12.65 6.68 -19.20
C LEU A 87 -12.29 7.95 -19.96
N SER A 88 -12.29 9.10 -19.27
CA SER A 88 -11.84 10.36 -19.85
C SER A 88 -10.32 10.36 -20.11
N ASP A 89 -9.88 11.13 -21.10
CA ASP A 89 -8.45 11.27 -21.46
C ASP A 89 -7.59 11.72 -20.26
N SER A 90 -8.14 12.58 -19.39
CA SER A 90 -7.45 13.03 -18.18
C SER A 90 -7.16 11.88 -17.22
N ILE A 91 -8.13 10.97 -17.02
CA ILE A 91 -7.97 9.78 -16.17
C ILE A 91 -6.97 8.80 -16.83
N LEU A 92 -7.09 8.58 -18.15
CA LEU A 92 -6.17 7.71 -18.90
C LEU A 92 -4.72 8.18 -18.79
N LYS A 93 -4.47 9.48 -18.96
CA LYS A 93 -3.13 10.08 -18.79
C LYS A 93 -2.63 9.93 -17.35
N GLY A 94 -3.51 10.04 -16.36
CA GLY A 94 -3.18 9.83 -14.95
C GLY A 94 -2.81 8.38 -14.62
N LEU A 95 -3.52 7.41 -15.18
CA LEU A 95 -3.17 5.99 -15.06
C LEU A 95 -1.81 5.69 -15.70
N LEU A 96 -1.53 6.26 -16.87
CA LEU A 96 -0.22 6.17 -17.51
C LEU A 96 0.90 6.84 -16.70
N ALA A 97 0.60 7.88 -15.92
CA ALA A 97 1.57 8.49 -15.00
C ALA A 97 2.09 7.52 -13.93
N LEU A 98 1.25 6.57 -13.52
CA LEU A 98 1.60 5.46 -12.63
C LEU A 98 2.20 4.26 -13.39
N ASN A 99 2.49 4.44 -14.69
CA ASN A 99 2.90 3.41 -15.63
C ASN A 99 1.93 2.21 -15.70
N PHE A 100 0.63 2.44 -15.51
CA PHE A 100 -0.39 1.42 -15.71
C PHE A 100 -0.78 1.35 -17.19
N LEU A 101 -0.06 0.53 -17.94
CA LEU A 101 -0.26 0.38 -19.38
C LEU A 101 -1.59 -0.31 -19.75
N LYS A 102 -2.08 -1.20 -18.89
CA LYS A 102 -3.35 -1.94 -19.03
C LYS A 102 -3.95 -2.22 -17.65
N PRO A 103 -5.27 -2.44 -17.53
CA PRO A 103 -5.88 -2.84 -16.27
C PRO A 103 -5.37 -4.21 -15.80
N SER A 104 -5.22 -4.38 -14.47
CA SER A 104 -5.09 -5.70 -13.85
C SER A 104 -6.36 -6.53 -14.03
N LYS A 105 -6.30 -7.85 -13.79
CA LYS A 105 -7.50 -8.70 -13.90
C LYS A 105 -8.62 -8.25 -12.96
N VAL A 106 -8.27 -7.84 -11.74
CA VAL A 106 -9.26 -7.31 -10.80
C VAL A 106 -9.83 -5.98 -11.29
N GLN A 107 -9.02 -5.08 -11.87
CA GLN A 107 -9.49 -3.82 -12.45
C GLN A 107 -10.40 -4.07 -13.65
N GLY A 108 -10.01 -4.95 -14.57
CA GLY A 108 -10.78 -5.30 -15.76
C GLY A 108 -12.14 -5.92 -15.45
N LYS A 109 -12.25 -6.69 -14.36
CA LYS A 109 -13.52 -7.27 -13.89
C LYS A 109 -14.35 -6.31 -13.03
N SER A 110 -13.70 -5.48 -12.20
CA SER A 110 -14.40 -4.60 -11.25
C SER A 110 -14.82 -3.26 -11.83
N LEU A 111 -14.00 -2.62 -12.67
CA LEU A 111 -14.29 -1.29 -13.20
C LEU A 111 -15.57 -1.25 -14.04
N PRO A 112 -15.85 -2.20 -14.95
CA PRO A 112 -17.12 -2.20 -15.68
C PRO A 112 -18.34 -2.22 -14.74
N LEU A 113 -18.26 -2.98 -13.65
CA LEU A 113 -19.32 -3.05 -12.64
C LEU A 113 -19.43 -1.74 -11.84
N MET A 114 -18.30 -1.16 -11.42
CA MET A 114 -18.28 0.09 -10.66
C MET A 114 -18.73 1.30 -11.48
N LEU A 115 -18.44 1.30 -12.78
CA LEU A 115 -18.79 2.36 -13.73
C LEU A 115 -20.18 2.19 -14.34
N SER A 116 -20.83 1.04 -14.15
CA SER A 116 -22.16 0.76 -14.71
C SER A 116 -23.19 1.81 -14.32
N ASP A 117 -24.09 2.12 -15.25
CA ASP A 117 -25.24 2.99 -15.02
C ASP A 117 -26.55 2.19 -15.23
N PRO A 118 -27.49 2.23 -14.26
CA PRO A 118 -27.44 2.97 -13.00
C PRO A 118 -26.37 2.43 -12.02
N PRO A 119 -25.80 3.29 -11.14
CA PRO A 119 -24.77 2.89 -10.18
C PRO A 119 -25.25 1.76 -9.27
N ARG A 120 -24.39 0.75 -9.06
CA ARG A 120 -24.64 -0.36 -8.14
C ARG A 120 -23.57 -0.48 -7.09
N ASN A 121 -23.97 -0.97 -5.91
CA ASN A 121 -23.06 -1.28 -4.83
C ASN A 121 -22.14 -2.44 -5.22
N MET A 122 -20.95 -2.50 -4.65
CA MET A 122 -19.99 -3.57 -4.91
C MET A 122 -19.23 -3.99 -3.66
N LEU A 123 -19.07 -5.29 -3.48
CA LEU A 123 -18.13 -5.93 -2.57
C LEU A 123 -17.00 -6.54 -3.41
N ALA A 124 -15.77 -6.12 -3.17
CA ALA A 124 -14.63 -6.59 -3.94
C ALA A 124 -13.56 -7.17 -3.02
N GLN A 125 -13.32 -8.47 -3.18
CA GLN A 125 -12.18 -9.17 -2.63
C GLN A 125 -11.03 -9.15 -3.61
N SER A 126 -9.86 -8.74 -3.14
CA SER A 126 -8.64 -8.90 -3.91
C SER A 126 -7.41 -8.91 -3.02
N GLN A 127 -6.37 -9.60 -3.45
CA GLN A 127 -5.09 -9.65 -2.75
C GLN A 127 -4.48 -8.25 -2.58
N SER A 128 -3.58 -8.09 -1.62
CA SER A 128 -2.80 -6.85 -1.49
C SER A 128 -1.87 -6.67 -2.70
N GLY A 129 -1.75 -5.44 -3.20
CA GLY A 129 -0.84 -5.13 -4.32
C GLY A 129 -1.34 -5.46 -5.73
N THR A 130 -2.64 -5.74 -5.92
CA THR A 130 -3.27 -6.05 -7.23
C THR A 130 -3.89 -4.83 -7.93
N GLY A 131 -3.69 -3.63 -7.37
CA GLY A 131 -4.23 -2.38 -7.94
C GLY A 131 -5.66 -2.02 -7.50
N LYS A 132 -6.17 -2.56 -6.38
CA LYS A 132 -7.47 -2.20 -5.79
C LYS A 132 -7.69 -0.69 -5.67
N THR A 133 -6.71 0.02 -5.11
CA THR A 133 -6.78 1.47 -4.89
C THR A 133 -7.00 2.23 -6.18
N ALA A 134 -6.23 1.92 -7.23
CA ALA A 134 -6.43 2.54 -8.52
C ALA A 134 -7.78 2.20 -9.16
N ALA A 135 -8.33 1.02 -8.90
CA ALA A 135 -9.66 0.63 -9.39
C ALA A 135 -10.75 1.55 -8.80
N PHE A 136 -10.83 1.69 -7.48
CA PHE A 136 -11.87 2.53 -6.88
C PHE A 136 -11.59 4.03 -7.05
N VAL A 137 -10.32 4.46 -7.10
CA VAL A 137 -9.98 5.86 -7.39
C VAL A 137 -10.42 6.23 -8.80
N THR A 138 -10.19 5.35 -9.78
CA THR A 138 -10.69 5.53 -11.15
C THR A 138 -12.21 5.63 -11.15
N ALA A 139 -12.91 4.74 -10.45
CA ALA A 139 -14.37 4.80 -10.32
C ALA A 139 -14.84 6.12 -9.68
N ILE A 140 -14.18 6.59 -8.61
CA ILE A 140 -14.47 7.89 -7.98
C ILE A 140 -14.32 9.03 -8.98
N LEU A 141 -13.17 9.11 -9.66
CA LEU A 141 -12.88 10.20 -10.59
C LEU A 141 -13.82 10.20 -11.80
N SER A 142 -14.28 9.04 -12.26
CA SER A 142 -15.30 8.94 -13.31
C SER A 142 -16.70 9.35 -12.84
N ARG A 143 -16.96 9.30 -11.53
CA ARG A 143 -18.25 9.68 -10.96
C ARG A 143 -18.32 11.16 -10.64
N VAL A 144 -17.20 11.83 -10.33
CA VAL A 144 -17.16 13.23 -9.86
C VAL A 144 -17.46 14.23 -10.99
N ASP A 145 -18.20 15.30 -10.66
CA ASP A 145 -18.50 16.44 -11.53
C ASP A 145 -17.57 17.59 -11.12
N PHE A 146 -16.59 17.83 -11.97
CA PHE A 146 -15.51 18.79 -11.74
C PHE A 146 -15.91 20.24 -12.04
N SER A 147 -17.12 20.50 -12.56
CA SER A 147 -17.67 21.86 -12.64
C SER A 147 -17.99 22.45 -11.26
N LYS A 148 -18.08 21.60 -10.22
CA LYS A 148 -18.37 21.98 -8.83
C LYS A 148 -17.24 21.54 -7.89
N PRO A 149 -16.04 22.10 -8.02
CA PRO A 149 -14.83 21.58 -7.38
C PRO A 149 -14.79 21.74 -5.86
N GLN A 150 -15.61 22.64 -5.32
CA GLN A 150 -15.70 22.89 -3.88
C GLN A 150 -16.79 22.05 -3.19
N GLN A 151 -17.59 21.30 -3.96
CA GLN A 151 -18.70 20.51 -3.43
C GLN A 151 -18.26 19.05 -3.21
N PRO A 152 -18.33 18.53 -1.97
CA PRO A 152 -18.08 17.12 -1.67
C PRO A 152 -18.98 16.19 -2.49
N GLN A 153 -18.36 15.28 -3.25
CA GLN A 153 -19.08 14.38 -4.16
C GLN A 153 -18.67 12.91 -4.02
N ALA A 154 -17.47 12.64 -3.49
CA ALA A 154 -17.01 11.30 -3.14
C ALA A 154 -16.33 11.27 -1.76
N LEU A 155 -16.53 10.18 -1.03
CA LEU A 155 -15.93 9.94 0.27
C LEU A 155 -15.26 8.57 0.31
N VAL A 156 -14.01 8.52 0.75
CA VAL A 156 -13.26 7.30 1.03
C VAL A 156 -12.95 7.21 2.51
N LEU A 157 -13.32 6.08 3.13
CA LEU A 157 -13.00 5.76 4.50
C LEU A 157 -11.87 4.73 4.54
N ALA A 158 -10.80 5.08 5.27
CA ALA A 158 -9.64 4.21 5.49
C ALA A 158 -9.39 4.00 7.00
N PRO A 159 -8.90 2.81 7.42
CA PRO A 159 -8.75 2.45 8.83
C PRO A 159 -7.65 3.22 9.56
N SER A 160 -6.70 3.82 8.83
CA SER A 160 -5.56 4.52 9.41
C SER A 160 -5.30 5.85 8.71
N ARG A 161 -4.56 6.73 9.39
CA ARG A 161 -4.13 8.02 8.83
C ARG A 161 -3.21 7.82 7.63
N GLU A 162 -2.32 6.85 7.75
CA GLU A 162 -1.28 6.55 6.78
C GLU A 162 -1.90 6.06 5.47
N LEU A 163 -2.88 5.16 5.55
CA LEU A 163 -3.60 4.67 4.39
C LEU A 163 -4.48 5.76 3.78
N ALA A 164 -5.12 6.60 4.59
CA ALA A 164 -5.89 7.75 4.09
C ALA A 164 -5.00 8.70 3.27
N ARG A 165 -3.81 9.06 3.76
CA ARG A 165 -2.85 9.89 3.00
C ARG A 165 -2.35 9.21 1.73
N GLN A 166 -2.11 7.90 1.80
CA GLN A 166 -1.70 7.16 0.62
C GLN A 166 -2.78 7.21 -0.47
N ILE A 167 -4.04 6.96 -0.11
CA ILE A 167 -5.16 7.03 -1.04
C ILE A 167 -5.32 8.45 -1.59
N GLU A 168 -5.21 9.48 -0.76
CA GLU A 168 -5.19 10.89 -1.18
C GLU A 168 -4.12 11.15 -2.25
N GLY A 169 -2.89 10.66 -2.05
CA GLY A 169 -1.82 10.76 -3.03
C GLY A 169 -2.15 10.05 -4.35
N VAL A 170 -2.76 8.86 -4.30
CA VAL A 170 -3.19 8.13 -5.51
C VAL A 170 -4.28 8.91 -6.26
N VAL A 171 -5.24 9.51 -5.55
CA VAL A 171 -6.26 10.39 -6.15
C VAL A 171 -5.59 11.57 -6.84
N ALA A 172 -4.62 12.22 -6.18
CA ALA A 172 -3.90 13.36 -6.74
C ALA A 172 -3.12 12.99 -8.01
N VAL A 173 -2.46 11.82 -8.06
CA VAL A 173 -1.68 11.41 -9.24
C VAL A 173 -2.57 11.00 -10.41
N ILE A 174 -3.57 10.12 -10.18
CA ILE A 174 -4.48 9.70 -11.27
C ILE A 174 -5.30 10.91 -11.75
N GLY A 175 -5.67 11.79 -10.84
CA GLY A 175 -6.46 12.98 -11.14
C GLY A 175 -5.66 14.20 -11.61
N ARG A 176 -4.33 14.15 -11.72
CA ARG A 176 -3.48 15.34 -11.96
C ARG A 176 -3.79 16.12 -13.25
N PHE A 177 -4.42 15.45 -14.23
CA PHE A 177 -4.81 16.05 -15.51
C PHE A 177 -6.30 16.45 -15.55
N ILE A 178 -7.02 16.32 -14.44
CA ILE A 178 -8.41 16.74 -14.32
C ILE A 178 -8.42 18.17 -13.79
N GLU A 179 -8.91 19.09 -14.61
CA GLU A 179 -9.08 20.48 -14.19
C GLU A 179 -10.05 20.58 -13.01
N ASN A 180 -9.74 21.48 -12.08
CA ASN A 180 -10.54 21.75 -10.90
C ASN A 180 -10.70 20.57 -9.91
N LEU A 181 -9.95 19.47 -10.04
CA LEU A 181 -9.92 18.45 -9.00
C LEU A 181 -9.41 19.06 -7.68
N LYS A 182 -10.21 18.92 -6.62
CA LYS A 182 -9.80 19.22 -5.25
C LYS A 182 -9.97 17.99 -4.36
N VAL A 183 -8.91 17.66 -3.64
CA VAL A 183 -8.85 16.54 -2.71
C VAL A 183 -8.57 17.07 -1.32
N ALA A 184 -9.17 16.47 -0.30
CA ALA A 184 -8.87 16.80 1.09
C ALA A 184 -8.81 15.55 1.97
N ALA A 185 -7.80 15.48 2.84
CA ALA A 185 -7.71 14.49 3.90
C ALA A 185 -8.47 14.90 5.17
N ALA A 186 -9.56 14.21 5.48
CA ALA A 186 -10.25 14.27 6.76
C ALA A 186 -9.59 13.33 7.78
N ILE A 187 -8.40 13.71 8.23
CA ILE A 187 -7.63 13.01 9.28
C ILE A 187 -7.26 14.01 10.41
N PRO A 188 -6.96 13.53 11.64
CA PRO A 188 -6.71 14.44 12.77
C PRO A 188 -5.66 15.51 12.47
N GLY A 189 -5.99 16.79 12.67
CA GLY A 189 -5.06 17.90 12.45
C GLY A 189 -4.81 18.31 10.99
N ALA A 190 -5.35 17.60 9.99
CA ALA A 190 -5.20 17.98 8.58
C ALA A 190 -6.21 19.03 8.11
N LEU A 191 -7.41 19.05 8.69
CA LEU A 191 -8.44 20.03 8.36
C LEU A 191 -8.43 21.20 9.37
N PRO A 192 -8.54 22.45 8.89
CA PRO A 192 -8.74 23.60 9.78
C PRO A 192 -10.04 23.45 10.58
N ARG A 193 -9.99 23.87 11.86
CA ARG A 193 -11.18 23.87 12.71
C ARG A 193 -12.12 25.00 12.30
N ASN A 194 -13.42 24.70 12.24
CA ASN A 194 -14.51 25.63 11.95
C ASN A 194 -14.58 26.19 10.52
N GLU A 195 -13.78 25.66 9.59
CA GLU A 195 -13.89 26.02 8.17
C GLU A 195 -14.63 24.93 7.36
N PRO A 196 -15.39 25.31 6.32
CA PRO A 196 -16.03 24.34 5.45
C PRO A 196 -14.99 23.61 4.59
N VAL A 197 -15.16 22.29 4.46
CA VAL A 197 -14.34 21.45 3.59
C VAL A 197 -14.77 21.70 2.14
N ARG A 198 -13.88 22.32 1.35
CA ARG A 198 -14.12 22.71 -0.05
C ARG A 198 -13.33 21.84 -1.03
N ALA A 199 -13.69 20.56 -1.10
CA ALA A 199 -13.07 19.58 -1.98
C ALA A 199 -14.12 18.66 -2.61
N SER A 200 -13.87 18.20 -3.83
CA SER A 200 -14.74 17.27 -4.55
C SER A 200 -14.59 15.81 -4.09
N VAL A 201 -13.37 15.44 -3.66
CA VAL A 201 -13.03 14.11 -3.14
C VAL A 201 -12.47 14.25 -1.73
N ILE A 202 -13.05 13.50 -0.79
CA ILE A 202 -12.61 13.48 0.61
C ILE A 202 -12.10 12.07 0.92
N VAL A 203 -10.93 11.98 1.54
CA VAL A 203 -10.36 10.73 2.04
C VAL A 203 -10.13 10.88 3.54
N GLY A 204 -10.55 9.95 4.38
CA GLY A 204 -10.41 10.17 5.81
C GLY A 204 -10.60 8.95 6.70
N THR A 205 -10.34 9.15 7.98
CA THR A 205 -10.64 8.14 9.00
C THR A 205 -12.08 8.32 9.52
N PRO A 206 -12.78 7.22 9.85
CA PRO A 206 -14.21 7.27 10.21
C PRO A 206 -14.53 8.27 11.33
N GLY A 207 -13.74 8.29 12.40
CA GLY A 207 -13.92 9.21 13.52
C GLY A 207 -13.84 10.68 13.12
N THR A 208 -12.81 11.05 12.35
CA THR A 208 -12.61 12.44 11.91
C THR A 208 -13.69 12.88 10.94
N VAL A 209 -14.06 12.02 9.98
CA VAL A 209 -15.14 12.30 9.04
C VAL A 209 -16.46 12.50 9.78
N MET A 210 -16.80 11.60 10.71
CA MET A 210 -18.00 11.71 11.55
C MET A 210 -18.04 13.05 12.31
N ASP A 211 -16.94 13.45 12.91
CA ASP A 211 -16.85 14.72 13.65
C ASP A 211 -16.96 15.93 12.72
N THR A 212 -16.37 15.88 11.53
CA THR A 212 -16.41 16.96 10.53
C THR A 212 -17.82 17.15 9.99
N VAL A 213 -18.58 16.07 9.77
CA VAL A 213 -19.99 16.11 9.38
C VAL A 213 -20.85 16.66 10.52
N ARG A 214 -20.64 16.20 11.76
CA ARG A 214 -21.39 16.69 12.94
C ARG A 214 -21.19 18.19 13.20
N ARG A 215 -19.99 18.70 12.93
CA ARG A 215 -19.66 20.13 13.00
C ARG A 215 -20.20 20.95 11.83
N LYS A 216 -20.90 20.31 10.88
CA LYS A 216 -21.41 20.93 9.63
C LYS A 216 -20.30 21.55 8.77
N GLN A 217 -19.06 21.08 8.91
CA GLN A 217 -17.94 21.50 8.07
C GLN A 217 -17.92 20.75 6.73
N LEU A 218 -18.40 19.50 6.72
CA LEU A 218 -18.53 18.69 5.51
C LEU A 218 -20.01 18.59 5.10
N ASP A 219 -20.37 19.21 3.99
CA ASP A 219 -21.69 19.04 3.38
C ASP A 219 -21.75 17.70 2.62
N VAL A 220 -22.52 16.76 3.16
CA VAL A 220 -22.66 15.40 2.62
C VAL A 220 -23.80 15.26 1.60
N SER A 221 -24.60 16.32 1.39
CA SER A 221 -25.86 16.25 0.65
C SER A 221 -25.71 15.86 -0.84
N LYS A 222 -24.51 16.03 -1.42
CA LYS A 222 -24.20 15.71 -2.81
C LYS A 222 -23.17 14.58 -2.97
N LEU A 223 -22.86 13.86 -1.89
CA LEU A 223 -22.05 12.66 -1.98
C LEU A 223 -22.80 11.59 -2.78
N ARG A 224 -22.17 11.06 -3.82
CA ARG A 224 -22.73 10.03 -4.70
C ARG A 224 -21.98 8.70 -4.65
N VAL A 225 -20.73 8.72 -4.17
CA VAL A 225 -19.90 7.53 -3.98
C VAL A 225 -19.32 7.50 -2.56
N LEU A 226 -19.47 6.36 -1.91
CA LEU A 226 -18.79 6.00 -0.66
C LEU A 226 -17.92 4.78 -0.90
N VAL A 227 -16.63 4.89 -0.55
CA VAL A 227 -15.70 3.75 -0.56
C VAL A 227 -15.29 3.42 0.87
N LEU A 228 -15.31 2.13 1.20
CA LEU A 228 -14.72 1.58 2.42
C LEU A 228 -13.55 0.67 2.04
N ASP A 229 -12.33 1.10 2.31
CA ASP A 229 -11.11 0.31 2.05
C ASP A 229 -10.68 -0.46 3.31
N GLU A 230 -10.01 -1.60 3.10
CA GLU A 230 -9.61 -2.55 4.14
C GLU A 230 -10.75 -2.85 5.16
N ALA A 231 -11.90 -3.31 4.66
CA ALA A 231 -13.09 -3.51 5.48
C ALA A 231 -12.90 -4.57 6.59
N ASP A 232 -12.10 -5.61 6.36
CA ASP A 232 -11.67 -6.53 7.42
C ASP A 232 -10.98 -5.80 8.58
N ASN A 233 -10.02 -4.94 8.27
CA ASN A 233 -9.33 -4.11 9.23
C ASN A 233 -10.25 -3.14 9.97
N MET A 234 -11.18 -2.52 9.26
CA MET A 234 -12.18 -1.63 9.86
C MET A 234 -13.02 -2.34 10.93
N LEU A 235 -13.25 -3.65 10.81
CA LEU A 235 -14.05 -4.40 11.78
C LEU A 235 -13.23 -5.00 12.91
N ASP A 236 -11.94 -5.24 12.71
CA ASP A 236 -11.05 -5.73 13.76
C ASP A 236 -10.75 -4.63 14.78
N GLN A 237 -10.69 -3.38 14.34
CA GLN A 237 -10.46 -2.24 15.22
C GLN A 237 -11.71 -1.89 16.03
N GLN A 238 -11.55 -1.83 17.35
CA GLN A 238 -12.66 -1.60 18.27
C GLN A 238 -13.38 -0.27 17.97
N GLY A 239 -14.68 -0.36 17.68
CA GLY A 239 -15.56 0.79 17.43
C GLY A 239 -15.47 1.40 16.03
N LEU A 240 -14.51 1.01 15.19
CA LEU A 240 -14.30 1.64 13.89
C LEU A 240 -15.39 1.24 12.88
N GLY A 241 -15.82 -0.02 12.88
CA GLY A 241 -16.98 -0.50 12.12
C GLY A 241 -18.29 0.23 12.46
N ASP A 242 -18.52 0.52 13.73
CA ASP A 242 -19.69 1.29 14.20
C ASP A 242 -19.61 2.75 13.76
N GLN A 243 -18.42 3.34 13.80
CA GLN A 243 -18.18 4.69 13.28
C GLN A 243 -18.47 4.75 11.77
N CYS A 244 -18.03 3.77 10.99
CA CYS A 244 -18.36 3.67 9.56
C CYS A 244 -19.87 3.58 9.31
N MET A 245 -20.60 2.78 10.09
CA MET A 245 -22.07 2.70 10.00
C MET A 245 -22.73 4.04 10.33
N ARG A 246 -22.24 4.74 11.36
CA ARG A 246 -22.72 6.08 11.72
C ARG A 246 -22.47 7.10 10.62
N VAL A 247 -21.27 7.09 10.02
CA VAL A 247 -20.97 7.94 8.86
C VAL A 247 -21.96 7.65 7.75
N LYS A 248 -22.12 6.38 7.34
CA LYS A 248 -23.07 5.98 6.29
C LYS A 248 -24.50 6.44 6.58
N SER A 249 -24.95 6.39 7.84
CA SER A 249 -26.30 6.85 8.22
C SER A 249 -26.53 8.36 8.06
N MET A 250 -25.46 9.16 7.99
CA MET A 250 -25.53 10.60 7.75
C MET A 250 -25.52 10.95 6.25
N LEU A 251 -25.23 9.98 5.37
CA LEU A 251 -25.09 10.20 3.93
C LEU A 251 -26.44 10.09 3.20
N PRO A 252 -26.53 10.54 1.93
CA PRO A 252 -27.71 10.33 1.10
C PRO A 252 -28.09 8.84 0.98
N ARG A 253 -29.40 8.57 0.86
CA ARG A 253 -29.92 7.19 0.70
C ARG A 253 -29.44 6.54 -0.60
N GLU A 254 -29.46 7.31 -1.68
CA GLU A 254 -29.00 6.91 -3.01
C GLU A 254 -27.52 7.24 -3.15
N ILE A 255 -26.67 6.39 -2.55
CA ILE A 255 -25.22 6.49 -2.63
C ILE A 255 -24.63 5.17 -3.10
N GLN A 256 -23.79 5.21 -4.14
CA GLN A 256 -23.05 4.04 -4.57
C GLN A 256 -22.02 3.68 -3.50
N THR A 257 -22.14 2.50 -2.91
CA THR A 257 -21.24 2.00 -1.87
C THR A 257 -20.32 0.93 -2.43
N LEU A 258 -19.01 1.17 -2.36
CA LEU A 258 -17.98 0.23 -2.78
C LEU A 258 -17.18 -0.22 -1.55
N LEU A 259 -17.11 -1.52 -1.30
CA LEU A 259 -16.40 -2.09 -0.15
C LEU A 259 -15.29 -3.00 -0.64
N PHE A 260 -14.07 -2.72 -0.20
CA PHE A 260 -12.87 -3.47 -0.56
C PHE A 260 -12.28 -4.15 0.66
N SER A 261 -11.87 -5.40 0.50
CA SER A 261 -11.18 -6.15 1.55
C SER A 261 -10.23 -7.18 0.94
N ALA A 262 -9.16 -7.55 1.64
CA ALA A 262 -8.36 -8.70 1.23
C ALA A 262 -9.03 -10.01 1.63
N THR A 263 -9.72 -10.00 2.77
CA THR A 263 -10.39 -11.17 3.34
C THR A 263 -11.86 -10.88 3.63
N PHE A 264 -12.70 -11.92 3.55
CA PHE A 264 -14.13 -11.84 3.87
C PHE A 264 -14.52 -12.92 4.88
N PRO A 265 -14.03 -12.85 6.13
CA PRO A 265 -14.57 -13.68 7.21
C PRO A 265 -16.05 -13.36 7.46
N ASP A 266 -16.76 -14.22 8.19
CA ASP A 266 -18.21 -14.08 8.40
C ASP A 266 -18.61 -12.73 9.01
N LYS A 267 -17.78 -12.19 9.90
CA LYS A 267 -17.98 -10.84 10.45
C LYS A 267 -18.01 -9.76 9.36
N VAL A 268 -17.11 -9.86 8.37
CA VAL A 268 -17.05 -8.95 7.22
C VAL A 268 -18.21 -9.18 6.27
N ASN A 269 -18.57 -10.43 5.96
CA ASN A 269 -19.74 -10.73 5.12
C ASN A 269 -21.04 -10.16 5.73
N ASN A 270 -21.25 -10.38 7.03
CA ASN A 270 -22.42 -9.89 7.76
C ASN A 270 -22.46 -8.36 7.83
N TYR A 271 -21.31 -7.72 8.03
CA TYR A 271 -21.20 -6.27 7.99
C TYR A 271 -21.47 -5.72 6.60
N ALA A 272 -20.87 -6.32 5.57
CA ALA A 272 -20.98 -5.91 4.18
C ALA A 272 -22.43 -5.95 3.69
N GLY A 273 -23.22 -6.97 4.08
CA GLY A 273 -24.65 -7.03 3.74
C GLY A 273 -25.46 -5.86 4.31
N LYS A 274 -25.09 -5.34 5.48
CA LYS A 274 -25.72 -4.15 6.09
C LYS A 274 -25.17 -2.85 5.52
N PHE A 275 -23.87 -2.81 5.24
CA PHE A 275 -23.16 -1.62 4.78
C PHE A 275 -23.35 -1.36 3.29
N ALA A 276 -23.53 -2.38 2.46
CA ALA A 276 -23.70 -2.26 1.01
C ALA A 276 -24.75 -3.29 0.54
N PRO A 277 -26.05 -3.04 0.80
CA PRO A 277 -27.11 -3.95 0.39
C PRO A 277 -27.19 -4.08 -1.14
N ASN A 278 -27.61 -5.24 -1.64
CA ASN A 278 -27.76 -5.53 -3.08
C ASN A 278 -26.49 -5.26 -3.89
N ALA A 279 -25.33 -5.56 -3.31
CA ALA A 279 -24.04 -5.34 -3.95
C ALA A 279 -23.64 -6.50 -4.88
N HIS A 280 -23.04 -6.15 -6.02
CA HIS A 280 -22.27 -7.12 -6.79
C HIS A 280 -21.07 -7.61 -5.98
N THR A 281 -20.82 -8.91 -5.98
CA THR A 281 -19.76 -9.51 -5.17
C THR A 281 -18.72 -10.13 -6.08
N LEU A 282 -17.48 -9.67 -5.95
CA LEU A 282 -16.30 -10.25 -6.58
C LEU A 282 -15.47 -10.89 -5.48
N LYS A 283 -15.35 -12.22 -5.48
CA LYS A 283 -14.62 -13.00 -4.48
C LYS A 283 -13.49 -13.81 -5.13
N LEU A 284 -12.44 -14.05 -4.35
CA LEU A 284 -11.36 -14.96 -4.72
C LEU A 284 -11.50 -16.24 -3.90
N GLN A 285 -11.08 -17.37 -4.47
CA GLN A 285 -10.99 -18.61 -3.71
C GLN A 285 -9.93 -18.49 -2.60
N ARG A 286 -10.10 -19.23 -1.49
CA ARG A 286 -9.22 -19.10 -0.31
C ARG A 286 -7.75 -19.42 -0.61
N GLY A 287 -7.49 -20.45 -1.43
CA GLY A 287 -6.13 -20.81 -1.86
C GLY A 287 -5.48 -19.77 -2.79
N GLU A 288 -6.29 -18.88 -3.38
CA GLU A 288 -5.85 -17.79 -4.23
C GLU A 288 -5.74 -16.46 -3.47
N LEU A 289 -5.65 -16.47 -2.13
CA LEU A 289 -5.48 -15.22 -1.38
C LEU A 289 -4.02 -14.81 -1.24
N THR A 290 -3.08 -15.77 -1.39
CA THR A 290 -1.64 -15.51 -1.30
C THR A 290 -1.08 -15.08 -2.65
N VAL A 291 -0.13 -14.15 -2.62
CA VAL A 291 0.53 -13.68 -3.84
C VAL A 291 1.60 -14.70 -4.22
N LYS A 292 1.47 -15.34 -5.40
CA LYS A 292 2.45 -16.33 -5.92
C LYS A 292 3.91 -15.85 -5.92
N GLY A 293 4.12 -14.54 -6.02
CA GLY A 293 5.46 -13.92 -5.97
C GLY A 293 6.12 -13.91 -4.59
N ILE A 294 5.44 -14.32 -3.52
CA ILE A 294 6.02 -14.30 -2.17
C ILE A 294 6.47 -15.72 -1.79
N SER A 295 7.78 -15.91 -1.63
CA SER A 295 8.31 -17.10 -0.99
C SER A 295 8.12 -17.02 0.52
N GLN A 296 7.46 -18.02 1.09
CA GLN A 296 7.10 -18.06 2.49
C GLN A 296 7.96 -19.12 3.19
N MET A 297 8.78 -18.65 4.11
CA MET A 297 9.81 -19.42 4.79
C MET A 297 9.59 -19.34 6.30
N PHE A 298 10.13 -20.31 7.03
CA PHE A 298 10.17 -20.26 8.49
C PHE A 298 11.50 -20.73 9.05
N ILE A 299 11.84 -20.22 10.22
CA ILE A 299 13.01 -20.63 11.00
C ILE A 299 12.51 -21.16 12.34
N ASP A 300 12.93 -22.38 12.67
CA ASP A 300 12.78 -22.95 14.01
C ASP A 300 13.90 -22.44 14.93
N CYS A 301 13.54 -21.53 15.81
CA CYS A 301 14.45 -20.92 16.78
C CYS A 301 14.50 -21.82 18.03
N PRO A 302 15.68 -22.07 18.62
CA PRO A 302 15.79 -22.97 19.77
C PRO A 302 14.92 -22.57 20.97
N ASP A 303 14.81 -21.26 21.22
CA ASP A 303 13.92 -20.69 22.23
C ASP A 303 13.64 -19.20 21.95
N ASN A 304 12.79 -18.60 22.78
CA ASN A 304 12.39 -17.21 22.70
C ASN A 304 13.56 -16.20 22.77
N ASN A 305 14.62 -16.52 23.54
CA ASN A 305 15.76 -15.62 23.75
C ASN A 305 16.70 -15.63 22.53
N ASN A 306 16.85 -16.80 21.89
CA ASN A 306 17.70 -17.00 20.72
C ASN A 306 17.13 -16.39 19.43
N ARG A 307 15.84 -16.06 19.39
CA ARG A 307 15.22 -15.36 18.25
C ARG A 307 15.93 -14.06 17.86
N TYR A 308 16.44 -13.33 18.85
CA TYR A 308 17.18 -12.09 18.60
C TYR A 308 18.49 -12.34 17.83
N GLU A 309 19.22 -13.38 18.19
CA GLU A 309 20.48 -13.74 17.53
C GLU A 309 20.24 -14.14 16.08
N VAL A 310 19.18 -14.92 15.82
CA VAL A 310 18.72 -15.26 14.47
C VAL A 310 18.36 -14.00 13.67
N LEU A 311 17.66 -13.04 14.29
CA LEU A 311 17.32 -11.78 13.65
C LEU A 311 18.56 -10.98 13.24
N CYS A 312 19.57 -10.90 14.11
CA CYS A 312 20.83 -10.22 13.81
C CYS A 312 21.58 -10.89 12.66
N LYS A 313 21.59 -12.23 12.60
CA LYS A 313 22.16 -12.95 11.45
C LYS A 313 21.43 -12.62 10.14
N LEU A 314 20.09 -12.52 10.18
CA LEU A 314 19.30 -12.12 9.00
C LEU A 314 19.51 -10.66 8.58
N TYR A 315 19.93 -9.78 9.49
CA TYR A 315 20.14 -8.36 9.16
C TYR A 315 21.11 -8.15 8.00
N GLY A 316 22.16 -9.00 7.90
CA GLY A 316 23.10 -8.97 6.78
C GLY A 316 22.45 -9.25 5.41
N LEU A 317 21.30 -9.93 5.39
CA LEU A 317 20.53 -10.24 4.18
C LEU A 317 19.57 -9.11 3.79
N MET A 318 19.27 -8.18 4.71
CA MET A 318 18.38 -7.02 4.50
C MET A 318 19.06 -5.89 3.72
N THR A 319 20.01 -6.21 2.86
CA THR A 319 20.79 -5.23 2.08
C THR A 319 20.07 -4.77 0.81
N ILE A 320 19.24 -5.64 0.24
CA ILE A 320 18.51 -5.44 -1.02
C ILE A 320 17.10 -4.92 -0.70
N GLY A 321 16.79 -3.69 -1.11
CA GLY A 321 15.51 -3.05 -0.83
C GLY A 321 15.35 -2.66 0.64
N GLN A 322 14.11 -2.70 1.12
CA GLN A 322 13.75 -2.43 2.51
C GLN A 322 13.12 -3.69 3.15
N SER A 323 13.15 -3.75 4.48
CA SER A 323 12.63 -4.88 5.24
C SER A 323 11.74 -4.41 6.38
N VAL A 324 10.68 -5.18 6.65
CA VAL A 324 9.76 -4.92 7.75
C VAL A 324 9.76 -6.10 8.71
N ILE A 325 9.98 -5.84 10.00
CA ILE A 325 9.98 -6.82 11.08
C ILE A 325 8.73 -6.59 11.91
N PHE A 326 7.80 -7.54 11.90
CA PHE A 326 6.58 -7.48 12.68
C PHE A 326 6.74 -8.15 14.04
N VAL A 327 6.41 -7.39 15.07
CA VAL A 327 6.43 -7.82 16.48
C VAL A 327 5.05 -7.62 17.10
N LYS A 328 4.79 -8.34 18.19
CA LYS A 328 3.49 -8.33 18.86
C LYS A 328 3.25 -7.05 19.66
N THR A 329 4.21 -6.64 20.49
CA THR A 329 4.03 -5.57 21.47
C THR A 329 4.91 -4.36 21.18
N ARG A 330 4.52 -3.21 21.75
CA ARG A 330 5.27 -1.95 21.62
C ARG A 330 6.60 -2.04 22.37
N GLU A 331 6.57 -2.72 23.50
CA GLU A 331 7.71 -2.97 24.37
C GLU A 331 8.77 -3.79 23.64
N SER A 332 8.36 -4.89 22.99
CA SER A 332 9.26 -5.70 22.17
C SER A 332 9.82 -4.93 20.98
N ALA A 333 9.02 -4.07 20.32
CA ALA A 333 9.52 -3.23 19.24
C ALA A 333 10.67 -2.31 19.69
N ASN A 334 10.48 -1.62 20.83
CA ASN A 334 11.47 -0.73 21.40
C ASN A 334 12.69 -1.47 21.94
N GLU A 335 12.49 -2.66 22.51
CA GLU A 335 13.58 -3.50 23.00
C GLU A 335 14.47 -3.99 21.87
N ILE A 336 13.88 -4.56 20.82
CA ILE A 336 14.62 -5.05 19.65
C ILE A 336 15.34 -3.89 18.98
N GLN A 337 14.69 -2.73 18.79
CA GLN A 337 15.33 -1.54 18.24
C GLN A 337 16.56 -1.13 19.07
N ARG A 338 16.42 -1.03 20.39
CA ARG A 338 17.50 -0.61 21.29
C ARG A 338 18.70 -1.56 21.20
N ARG A 339 18.44 -2.87 21.22
CA ARG A 339 19.50 -3.89 21.12
C ARG A 339 20.18 -3.84 19.76
N MET A 340 19.42 -3.80 18.67
CA MET A 340 19.99 -3.76 17.32
C MET A 340 20.81 -2.49 17.08
N VAL A 341 20.36 -1.33 17.58
CA VAL A 341 21.13 -0.08 17.50
C VAL A 341 22.43 -0.16 18.33
N ALA A 342 22.38 -0.78 19.51
CA ALA A 342 23.58 -1.00 20.33
C ALA A 342 24.59 -1.92 19.62
N ASP A 343 24.11 -2.88 18.84
CA ASP A 343 24.93 -3.77 18.00
C ASP A 343 25.39 -3.10 16.69
N GLY A 344 25.06 -1.82 16.47
CA GLY A 344 25.50 -1.02 15.32
C GLY A 344 24.59 -1.10 14.09
N HIS A 345 23.42 -1.74 14.20
CA HIS A 345 22.46 -1.83 13.10
C HIS A 345 21.59 -0.57 13.00
N LYS A 346 21.41 -0.06 11.76
CA LYS A 346 20.49 1.04 11.48
C LYS A 346 19.07 0.48 11.33
N VAL A 347 18.26 0.65 12.37
CA VAL A 347 16.86 0.22 12.42
C VAL A 347 15.97 1.33 12.99
N SER A 348 14.68 1.32 12.64
CA SER A 348 13.68 2.22 13.22
C SER A 348 12.50 1.42 13.73
N ALA A 349 11.88 1.83 14.85
CA ALA A 349 10.63 1.25 15.32
C ALA A 349 9.46 2.19 15.06
N LEU A 350 8.30 1.63 14.73
CA LEU A 350 7.06 2.35 14.53
C LEU A 350 5.90 1.57 15.18
N HIS A 351 5.09 2.28 15.97
CA HIS A 351 3.96 1.69 16.69
C HIS A 351 2.97 2.79 17.15
N ALA A 352 1.81 2.41 17.69
CA ALA A 352 0.75 3.35 18.08
C ALA A 352 1.10 4.40 19.16
N ALA A 353 2.29 4.35 19.79
CA ALA A 353 2.74 5.42 20.71
C ALA A 353 3.04 6.74 20.01
N PHE A 354 3.62 6.63 18.82
CA PHE A 354 4.12 7.77 18.09
C PHE A 354 2.95 8.65 17.68
N ASP A 355 3.14 9.95 17.75
CA ASP A 355 2.12 10.87 17.29
C ASP A 355 1.96 10.80 15.76
N GLY A 356 0.92 11.44 15.23
CA GLY A 356 0.64 11.39 13.80
C GLY A 356 1.79 11.89 12.94
N ASN A 357 2.47 12.97 13.35
CA ASN A 357 3.50 13.62 12.55
C ASN A 357 4.83 12.84 12.60
N GLU A 358 5.20 12.34 13.77
CA GLU A 358 6.36 11.46 13.94
C GLU A 358 6.23 10.20 13.08
N ARG A 359 5.03 9.62 13.02
CA ARG A 359 4.76 8.46 12.16
C ARG A 359 4.94 8.79 10.68
N ASP A 360 4.44 9.93 10.25
CA ASP A 360 4.53 10.39 8.87
C ASP A 360 6.00 10.62 8.46
N GLU A 361 6.80 11.27 9.31
CA GLU A 361 8.22 11.51 9.07
C GLU A 361 9.02 10.20 8.99
N LEU A 362 8.80 9.27 9.93
CA LEU A 362 9.50 7.99 9.95
C LEU A 362 9.16 7.15 8.70
N LEU A 363 7.88 7.14 8.30
CA LEU A 363 7.46 6.47 7.07
C LEU A 363 8.02 7.13 5.82
N ALA A 364 8.21 8.45 5.80
CA ALA A 364 8.89 9.14 4.71
C ALA A 364 10.36 8.72 4.60
N LYS A 365 11.09 8.65 5.73
CA LYS A 365 12.48 8.15 5.79
C LYS A 365 12.59 6.68 5.41
N PHE A 366 11.60 5.88 5.77
CA PHE A 366 11.54 4.49 5.35
C PHE A 366 11.30 4.39 3.83
N ARG A 367 10.34 5.13 3.27
CA ARG A 367 10.05 5.16 1.82
C ARG A 367 11.25 5.57 0.98
N THR A 368 11.95 6.64 1.37
CA THR A 368 13.15 7.14 0.67
C THR A 368 14.36 6.20 0.78
N GLY A 369 14.27 5.16 1.63
CA GLY A 369 15.37 4.22 1.86
C GLY A 369 16.46 4.75 2.78
N GLU A 370 16.28 5.91 3.40
CA GLU A 370 17.15 6.40 4.45
C GLU A 370 17.21 5.40 5.62
N ASN A 371 16.04 4.85 5.98
CA ASN A 371 15.91 3.72 6.89
C ASN A 371 15.54 2.46 6.11
N LYS A 372 16.42 1.46 6.08
CA LYS A 372 16.16 0.21 5.34
C LYS A 372 15.34 -0.80 6.12
N VAL A 373 15.38 -0.77 7.45
CA VAL A 373 14.74 -1.78 8.31
C VAL A 373 13.79 -1.12 9.29
N LEU A 374 12.53 -1.53 9.23
CA LEU A 374 11.44 -1.01 10.06
C LEU A 374 10.87 -2.11 10.96
N ILE A 375 10.93 -1.91 12.27
CA ILE A 375 10.27 -2.76 13.28
C ILE A 375 8.89 -2.19 13.55
N ALA A 376 7.85 -3.00 13.45
CA ALA A 376 6.47 -2.55 13.42
C ALA A 376 5.54 -3.46 14.23
N THR A 377 4.57 -2.89 14.93
CA THR A 377 3.42 -3.66 15.45
C THR A 377 2.29 -3.75 14.42
N ASN A 378 1.25 -4.54 14.72
CA ASN A 378 0.10 -4.74 13.84
C ASN A 378 -0.64 -3.46 13.42
N VAL A 379 -0.43 -2.36 14.14
CA VAL A 379 -0.92 -1.01 13.78
C VAL A 379 -0.47 -0.60 12.36
N LEU A 380 0.59 -1.23 11.85
CA LEU A 380 1.23 -0.95 10.57
C LEU A 380 1.26 -2.15 9.62
N ALA A 381 0.78 -3.31 10.07
CA ALA A 381 0.65 -4.50 9.21
C ALA A 381 -0.24 -4.24 7.99
N ARG A 382 -1.10 -3.22 8.09
CA ARG A 382 -2.11 -2.85 7.12
C ARG A 382 -1.93 -1.35 6.79
N GLY A 383 -1.98 -0.99 5.50
CA GLY A 383 -1.78 0.41 5.06
C GLY A 383 -0.35 0.96 4.85
N ILE A 384 0.75 0.23 5.09
CA ILE A 384 2.08 0.64 4.55
C ILE A 384 2.20 0.12 3.12
N ASP A 385 2.06 1.00 2.12
CA ASP A 385 2.45 0.69 0.74
C ASP A 385 3.83 1.26 0.46
N VAL A 386 4.80 0.36 0.46
CA VAL A 386 6.19 0.67 0.16
C VAL A 386 6.63 -0.38 -0.84
N SER A 387 6.65 0.01 -2.12
CA SER A 387 6.95 -0.86 -3.27
C SER A 387 8.34 -1.52 -3.20
N SER A 388 9.22 -0.96 -2.39
CA SER A 388 10.62 -1.37 -2.17
C SER A 388 10.81 -2.39 -1.06
N VAL A 389 9.74 -2.84 -0.36
CA VAL A 389 9.86 -3.91 0.64
C VAL A 389 10.10 -5.23 -0.07
N SER A 390 11.29 -5.80 0.13
CA SER A 390 11.71 -7.09 -0.42
C SER A 390 11.49 -8.22 0.58
N MET A 391 11.66 -7.92 1.88
CA MET A 391 11.61 -8.91 2.96
C MET A 391 10.64 -8.50 4.06
N VAL A 392 9.83 -9.45 4.49
CA VAL A 392 8.98 -9.34 5.69
C VAL A 392 9.43 -10.40 6.68
N ILE A 393 9.63 -10.02 7.94
CA ILE A 393 9.90 -10.94 9.03
C ILE A 393 8.72 -10.92 10.00
N ASN A 394 8.09 -12.07 10.22
CA ASN A 394 7.20 -12.27 11.36
C ASN A 394 8.05 -12.73 12.54
N TYR A 395 8.57 -11.78 13.33
CA TYR A 395 9.31 -12.10 14.55
C TYR A 395 8.38 -12.80 15.54
N ASP A 396 7.14 -12.31 15.66
CA ASP A 396 6.04 -12.98 16.34
C ASP A 396 4.96 -13.40 15.33
N ILE A 397 4.52 -14.66 15.39
CA ILE A 397 3.36 -15.13 14.63
C ILE A 397 2.11 -14.35 15.08
N PRO A 398 1.29 -13.81 14.16
CA PRO A 398 0.12 -13.05 14.53
C PRO A 398 -0.95 -13.97 15.14
N MET A 399 -1.46 -13.57 16.31
CA MET A 399 -2.48 -14.29 17.07
C MET A 399 -3.64 -13.34 17.40
N LYS A 400 -4.82 -13.92 17.62
CA LYS A 400 -6.05 -13.24 18.04
C LYS A 400 -6.76 -14.01 19.16
N GLY A 401 -7.83 -13.42 19.66
CA GLY A 401 -8.59 -13.96 20.79
C GLY A 401 -8.00 -13.55 22.15
N ARG A 402 -8.77 -13.77 23.22
CA ARG A 402 -8.32 -13.45 24.58
C ARG A 402 -7.17 -14.38 24.97
N GLY A 403 -5.98 -13.83 25.17
CA GLY A 403 -4.80 -14.60 25.53
C GLY A 403 -4.11 -15.29 24.34
N ASP A 404 -4.32 -14.79 23.11
CA ASP A 404 -3.72 -15.32 21.89
C ASP A 404 -4.01 -16.81 21.69
N THR A 405 -5.28 -17.17 21.80
CA THR A 405 -5.74 -18.56 21.71
C THR A 405 -5.86 -19.05 20.28
N GLU A 406 -5.98 -18.13 19.31
CA GLU A 406 -6.24 -18.46 17.91
C GLU A 406 -5.22 -17.79 16.99
N PRO A 407 -4.78 -18.45 15.91
CA PRO A 407 -3.95 -17.81 14.90
C PRO A 407 -4.73 -16.73 14.13
N ASP A 408 -4.08 -15.61 13.85
CA ASP A 408 -4.64 -14.51 13.06
C ASP A 408 -4.14 -14.59 11.61
N ALA A 409 -4.79 -15.47 10.85
CA ALA A 409 -4.50 -15.72 9.45
C ALA A 409 -4.70 -14.47 8.57
N GLU A 410 -5.69 -13.63 8.88
CA GLU A 410 -5.93 -12.40 8.12
C GLU A 410 -4.76 -11.42 8.28
N THR A 411 -4.32 -11.18 9.51
CA THR A 411 -3.15 -10.32 9.77
C THR A 411 -1.88 -10.88 9.16
N TYR A 412 -1.66 -12.21 9.21
CA TYR A 412 -0.52 -12.84 8.54
C TYR A 412 -0.50 -12.51 7.04
N LEU A 413 -1.63 -12.70 6.35
CA LEU A 413 -1.74 -12.42 4.91
C LEU A 413 -1.42 -10.95 4.59
N HIS A 414 -1.88 -10.02 5.43
CA HIS A 414 -1.62 -8.59 5.25
C HIS A 414 -0.16 -8.19 5.48
N ARG A 415 0.49 -8.82 6.47
CA ARG A 415 1.91 -8.61 6.77
C ARG A 415 2.78 -9.08 5.61
N ILE A 416 2.59 -10.32 5.13
CA ILE A 416 3.40 -10.84 4.02
C ILE A 416 3.11 -10.07 2.73
N GLY A 417 1.87 -9.63 2.52
CA GLY A 417 1.46 -8.79 1.39
C GLY A 417 2.06 -7.38 1.40
N ARG A 418 2.98 -7.04 2.32
CA ARG A 418 3.84 -5.85 2.20
C ARG A 418 4.94 -6.03 1.18
N THR A 419 5.41 -7.26 0.95
CA THR A 419 6.35 -7.63 -0.12
C THR A 419 5.62 -8.24 -1.32
N GLY A 420 6.34 -8.50 -2.41
CA GLY A 420 5.80 -9.20 -3.59
C GLY A 420 4.72 -8.44 -4.37
N ARG A 421 4.65 -7.11 -4.23
CA ARG A 421 3.61 -6.28 -4.84
C ARG A 421 3.84 -6.06 -6.33
N PHE A 422 2.74 -5.98 -7.10
CA PHE A 422 2.75 -5.70 -8.54
C PHE A 422 3.67 -6.65 -9.35
N GLY A 423 3.66 -7.95 -9.03
CA GLY A 423 4.42 -8.98 -9.74
C GLY A 423 5.92 -9.06 -9.37
N ARG A 424 6.37 -8.27 -8.39
CA ARG A 424 7.71 -8.44 -7.80
C ARG A 424 7.79 -9.72 -6.98
N ILE A 425 8.99 -10.25 -6.84
CA ILE A 425 9.26 -11.34 -5.89
C ILE A 425 9.53 -10.75 -4.51
N GLY A 426 9.04 -11.46 -3.49
CA GLY A 426 9.22 -11.12 -2.09
C GLY A 426 9.59 -12.34 -1.25
N VAL A 427 10.21 -12.11 -0.10
CA VAL A 427 10.45 -13.14 0.91
C VAL A 427 9.71 -12.79 2.19
N SER A 428 9.02 -13.76 2.76
CA SER A 428 8.49 -13.71 4.12
C SER A 428 9.17 -14.77 4.96
N ILE A 429 9.76 -14.39 6.09
CA ILE A 429 10.39 -15.32 7.05
C ILE A 429 9.63 -15.25 8.37
N SER A 430 9.14 -16.37 8.85
CA SER A 430 8.40 -16.47 10.12
C SER A 430 9.23 -17.19 11.18
N PHE A 431 9.31 -16.65 12.39
CA PHE A 431 9.99 -17.31 13.50
C PHE A 431 9.01 -18.16 14.28
N VAL A 432 9.37 -19.42 14.50
CA VAL A 432 8.74 -20.31 15.48
C VAL A 432 9.77 -20.62 16.54
N TYR A 433 9.35 -20.79 17.79
CA TYR A 433 10.28 -21.04 18.91
C TYR A 433 9.68 -21.95 20.00
N ASP A 434 8.42 -22.34 19.81
CA ASP A 434 7.71 -23.24 20.69
C ASP A 434 6.61 -23.97 19.89
N LYS A 435 6.00 -24.98 20.50
CA LYS A 435 4.91 -25.73 19.88
C LYS A 435 3.74 -24.83 19.48
N LYS A 436 3.43 -23.80 20.28
CA LYS A 436 2.29 -22.91 20.04
C LYS A 436 2.46 -22.09 18.76
N SER A 437 3.64 -21.50 18.56
CA SER A 437 3.97 -20.71 17.37
C SER A 437 4.06 -21.59 16.12
N PHE A 438 4.60 -22.80 16.23
CA PHE A 438 4.62 -23.78 15.14
C PHE A 438 3.21 -24.24 14.73
N ASP A 439 2.36 -24.61 15.71
CA ASP A 439 0.98 -25.02 15.46
C ASP A 439 0.17 -23.86 14.83
N ALA A 440 0.37 -22.63 15.31
CA ALA A 440 -0.27 -21.44 14.75
C ALA A 440 0.13 -21.19 13.29
N LEU A 441 1.43 -21.23 12.99
CA LEU A 441 1.93 -21.05 11.62
C LEU A 441 1.44 -22.17 10.69
N SER A 442 1.44 -23.42 11.17
CA SER A 442 0.95 -24.59 10.40
C SER A 442 -0.55 -24.48 10.07
N GLN A 443 -1.37 -24.00 11.01
CA GLN A 443 -2.79 -23.74 10.78
C GLN A 443 -3.01 -22.63 9.75
N ILE A 444 -2.22 -21.55 9.81
CA ILE A 444 -2.26 -20.47 8.81
C ILE A 444 -1.89 -21.01 7.44
N ALA A 445 -0.83 -21.82 7.34
CA ALA A 445 -0.39 -22.41 6.09
C ALA A 445 -1.44 -23.34 5.48
N THR A 446 -2.06 -24.19 6.30
CA THR A 446 -3.16 -25.07 5.90
C THR A 446 -4.37 -24.28 5.39
N THR A 447 -4.72 -23.18 6.08
CA THR A 447 -5.88 -22.35 5.74
C THR A 447 -5.78 -21.72 4.35
N PHE A 448 -4.57 -21.33 3.94
CA PHE A 448 -4.32 -20.65 2.67
C PHE A 448 -3.63 -21.54 1.62
N GLY A 449 -3.37 -22.81 1.92
CA GLY A 449 -2.62 -23.72 1.04
C GLY A 449 -1.18 -23.24 0.77
N ILE A 450 -0.52 -22.68 1.79
CA ILE A 450 0.86 -22.18 1.68
C ILE A 450 1.84 -23.34 1.80
N ASP A 451 2.79 -23.39 0.86
CA ASP A 451 3.97 -24.25 0.97
C ASP A 451 5.06 -23.53 1.77
N LEU A 452 5.33 -23.99 2.99
CA LEU A 452 6.31 -23.40 3.90
C LEU A 452 7.69 -24.00 3.68
N VAL A 453 8.68 -23.16 3.38
CA VAL A 453 10.07 -23.58 3.26
C VAL A 453 10.77 -23.48 4.62
N HIS A 454 11.28 -24.60 5.13
CA HIS A 454 12.13 -24.59 6.33
C HIS A 454 13.53 -24.05 5.99
N LEU A 455 13.96 -23.03 6.72
CA LEU A 455 15.33 -22.53 6.72
C LEU A 455 16.05 -23.12 7.93
N ASP A 456 16.94 -24.07 7.67
CA ASP A 456 17.75 -24.70 8.69
C ASP A 456 18.78 -23.69 9.23
N THR A 457 18.87 -23.57 10.55
CA THR A 457 19.81 -22.64 11.19
C THR A 457 21.14 -23.29 11.57
N GLU A 458 21.25 -24.62 11.46
CA GLU A 458 22.51 -25.35 11.61
C GLU A 458 23.44 -25.08 10.41
N ASP A 459 22.87 -24.92 9.21
CA ASP A 459 23.58 -24.51 7.98
C ASP A 459 23.13 -23.10 7.53
N TRP A 460 23.75 -22.09 8.14
CA TRP A 460 23.42 -20.70 7.84
C TRP A 460 23.77 -20.27 6.41
N ASP A 461 24.78 -20.90 5.81
CA ASP A 461 25.21 -20.60 4.45
C ASP A 461 24.15 -21.05 3.43
N ASP A 462 23.55 -22.24 3.63
CA ASP A 462 22.41 -22.71 2.82
C ASP A 462 21.16 -21.84 3.03
N ALA A 463 20.84 -21.48 4.29
CA ALA A 463 19.71 -20.61 4.58
C ALA A 463 19.86 -19.23 3.90
N GLU A 464 21.05 -18.64 3.97
CA GLU A 464 21.39 -17.39 3.29
C GLU A 464 21.31 -17.53 1.76
N ALA A 465 21.81 -18.65 1.21
CA ALA A 465 21.74 -18.92 -0.22
C ALA A 465 20.29 -19.00 -0.72
N LYS A 466 19.41 -19.71 -0.01
CA LYS A 466 17.98 -19.83 -0.33
C LYS A 466 17.29 -18.47 -0.33
N VAL A 467 17.51 -17.66 0.70
CA VAL A 467 16.93 -16.31 0.79
C VAL A 467 17.46 -15.42 -0.33
N LYS A 468 18.78 -15.43 -0.61
CA LYS A 468 19.39 -14.65 -1.69
C LYS A 468 18.92 -15.10 -3.08
N GLU A 469 18.69 -16.39 -3.29
CA GLU A 469 18.21 -16.90 -4.57
C GLU A 469 16.85 -16.28 -4.92
N VAL A 470 15.94 -16.21 -3.94
CA VAL A 470 14.63 -15.59 -4.12
C VAL A 470 14.74 -14.08 -4.33
N ILE A 471 15.52 -13.38 -3.49
CA ILE A 471 15.64 -11.92 -3.56
C ILE A 471 16.36 -11.44 -4.84
N LYS A 472 17.34 -12.22 -5.37
CA LYS A 472 18.03 -11.88 -6.62
C LYS A 472 17.16 -12.04 -7.86
N LYS A 473 16.12 -12.87 -7.81
CA LYS A 473 15.15 -12.99 -8.90
C LYS A 473 14.26 -11.74 -8.88
N ASN A 474 14.61 -10.72 -9.66
CA ASN A 474 13.88 -9.44 -9.70
C ASN A 474 12.44 -9.54 -10.24
N ARG A 475 12.04 -10.66 -10.86
CA ARG A 475 10.70 -10.86 -11.46
C ARG A 475 10.22 -12.29 -11.27
N ALA A 476 8.95 -12.44 -10.87
CA ALA A 476 8.27 -13.71 -10.95
C ALA A 476 8.19 -14.08 -12.44
N GLN A 477 8.90 -15.12 -12.87
CA GLN A 477 8.54 -15.76 -14.14
C GLN A 477 7.11 -16.27 -13.98
N ALA A 478 6.30 -16.25 -15.04
CA ALA A 478 4.87 -16.61 -14.97
C ALA A 478 4.59 -17.99 -14.33
N ASN A 479 5.60 -18.88 -14.31
CA ASN A 479 5.55 -20.23 -13.74
C ASN A 479 6.42 -20.41 -12.47
N TYR A 480 7.10 -19.38 -11.98
CA TYR A 480 7.93 -19.50 -10.77
C TYR A 480 7.05 -19.32 -9.53
N ALA A 481 6.58 -20.44 -8.99
CA ALA A 481 6.19 -20.53 -7.59
C ALA A 481 7.44 -21.00 -6.84
N PRO A 482 7.96 -20.24 -5.85
CA PRO A 482 8.97 -20.75 -4.95
C PRO A 482 8.33 -21.81 -4.05
N SER A 483 8.11 -23.02 -4.58
CA SER A 483 7.66 -24.17 -3.82
C SER A 483 8.88 -24.99 -3.38
N ALA A 484 8.78 -25.64 -2.23
CA ALA A 484 9.75 -26.62 -1.76
C ALA A 484 9.79 -27.87 -2.67
N THR A 485 8.84 -28.02 -3.60
CA THR A 485 8.63 -29.22 -4.42
C THR A 485 9.33 -29.24 -5.77
N ASP A 486 9.96 -28.16 -6.22
CA ASP A 486 10.70 -28.15 -7.50
C ASP A 486 11.99 -29.01 -7.51
N LYS A 487 12.37 -29.65 -6.39
CA LYS A 487 13.55 -30.53 -6.27
C LYS A 487 13.26 -32.01 -5.98
N GLN A 488 12.07 -32.54 -6.25
CA GLN A 488 11.79 -33.99 -6.13
C GLN A 488 11.38 -34.71 -7.42
N GLN A 489 11.71 -34.17 -8.59
CA GLN A 489 11.55 -34.89 -9.87
C GLN A 489 12.86 -35.02 -10.68
N VAL A 490 13.99 -35.33 -10.03
CA VAL A 490 15.12 -35.96 -10.75
C VAL A 490 15.89 -36.87 -9.78
N ALA A 491 15.38 -38.08 -9.57
CA ALA A 491 16.18 -39.28 -9.27
C ALA A 491 15.23 -40.48 -9.12
N VAL A 492 14.98 -41.17 -10.24
CA VAL A 492 14.67 -42.60 -10.19
C VAL A 492 15.73 -43.26 -11.08
N PRO A 493 16.45 -44.30 -10.60
CA PRO A 493 17.49 -44.98 -11.37
C PRO A 493 16.98 -45.67 -12.63
#